data_AF-A0A9X2VV26-F1
#
_entry.id   AF-A0A9X2VV26-F1
#
_cell.length_a   1.000
_cell.length_b   1.000
_cell.length_c   1.000
_cell.angle_alpha   90.00
_cell.angle_beta   90.00
_cell.angle_gamma   90.00
#
_symmetry.space_group_name_H-M   'P 1'
#
loop_
_entity.id
_entity.type
_entity.pdbx_description
1 polymer ?
#
loop_
_entity_poly.entity_id
_entity_poly.type
_entity_poly.pdbx_seq_one_letter_code
_entity_poly.pdbx_strand_id
1 'polypeptide(L)'
;MNDDSQPSGKAPTFVTLYSWGTGSPVRVAEFRLTQSGTVELAIVEPTEATVARNYFDHGVDVDDDRRTVLPNEEPEMFMRGLLTPRRSSYYSFADESGADNPE
;
A
#
# COMPACT_ATOMS: atom_id res chain seq x y z
N MET A 1 30.26 9.17 -9.55
CA MET A 1 28.86 8.75 -9.69
C MET A 1 28.72 7.42 -8.97
N ASN A 2 28.24 7.44 -7.73
CA ASN A 2 27.84 6.21 -7.04
C ASN A 2 26.35 6.32 -6.77
N ASP A 3 25.65 5.37 -7.38
CA ASP A 3 24.24 5.04 -7.29
C ASP A 3 23.95 4.57 -5.85
N ASP A 4 23.46 5.48 -5.01
CA ASP A 4 22.85 5.18 -3.71
C ASP A 4 21.37 5.53 -3.84
N SER A 5 20.63 4.69 -4.58
CA SER A 5 19.17 4.79 -4.71
C SER A 5 18.48 3.56 -4.13
N GLN A 6 18.97 3.09 -2.99
CA GLN A 6 18.12 2.36 -2.05
C GLN A 6 17.69 3.36 -0.98
N PRO A 7 16.42 3.83 -0.93
CA PRO A 7 15.95 4.49 0.27
C PRO A 7 15.89 3.43 1.37
N SER A 8 16.99 3.42 2.13
CA SER A 8 17.18 2.85 3.45
C SER A 8 15.88 2.71 4.25
N GLY A 9 15.44 1.48 4.51
CA GLY A 9 14.75 1.05 5.73
C GLY A 9 13.49 1.80 6.20
N LYS A 10 12.93 2.74 5.43
CA LYS A 10 11.77 3.55 5.84
C LYS A 10 10.48 2.83 5.50
N ALA A 11 9.50 2.86 6.41
CA ALA A 11 8.18 2.36 6.11
C ALA A 11 7.55 3.22 4.99
N PRO A 12 6.89 2.59 4.00
CA PRO A 12 6.18 3.33 2.97
C PRO A 12 5.08 4.15 3.63
N THR A 13 5.07 5.44 3.35
CA THR A 13 4.09 6.39 3.88
C THR A 13 2.90 6.61 2.97
N PHE A 14 2.98 6.17 1.71
CA PHE A 14 1.92 6.32 0.74
C PHE A 14 1.94 5.15 -0.25
N VAL A 15 0.85 4.38 -0.25
CA VAL A 15 0.68 3.20 -1.08
C VAL A 15 -0.60 3.32 -1.88
N THR A 16 -0.51 3.24 -3.19
CA THR A 16 -1.67 3.29 -4.08
C THR A 16 -2.04 1.90 -4.55
N LEU A 17 -3.33 1.59 -4.51
CA LEU A 17 -3.89 0.39 -5.12
C LEU A 17 -4.37 0.70 -6.54
N TYR A 18 -3.84 -0.07 -7.48
CA TYR A 18 -4.24 -0.09 -8.87
C TYR A 18 -5.05 -1.36 -9.17
N SER A 19 -6.17 -1.22 -9.89
CA SER A 19 -6.91 -2.33 -10.50
C SER A 19 -6.58 -2.41 -11.98
N TRP A 20 -6.32 -3.61 -12.47
CA TRP A 20 -6.11 -3.94 -13.87
C TRP A 20 -7.36 -4.57 -14.52
N GLY A 21 -8.50 -4.55 -13.82
CA GLY A 21 -9.74 -5.21 -14.25
C GLY A 21 -10.30 -4.72 -15.59
N THR A 22 -9.98 -3.50 -16.01
CA THR A 22 -10.50 -2.85 -17.23
C THR A 22 -9.49 -2.73 -18.37
N GLY A 23 -8.32 -3.37 -18.24
CA GLY A 23 -7.25 -3.36 -19.25
C GLY A 23 -6.22 -2.22 -19.12
N SER A 24 -6.57 -1.14 -18.40
CA SER A 24 -5.63 -0.11 -17.98
C SER A 24 -5.55 -0.08 -16.45
N PRO A 25 -4.37 0.18 -15.86
CA PRO A 25 -4.25 0.32 -14.41
C PRO A 25 -4.99 1.58 -13.97
N VAL A 26 -6.08 1.41 -13.22
CA VAL A 26 -6.85 2.50 -12.63
C VAL A 26 -6.56 2.58 -11.14
N ARG A 27 -6.37 3.80 -10.61
CA ARG A 27 -6.26 4.02 -9.17
C ARG A 27 -7.62 3.77 -8.53
N VAL A 28 -7.68 2.85 -7.58
CA VAL A 28 -8.95 2.50 -6.91
C VAL A 28 -8.97 2.91 -5.45
N ALA A 29 -7.82 2.93 -4.79
CA ALA A 29 -7.70 3.38 -3.41
C ALA A 29 -6.27 3.83 -3.11
N GLU A 30 -6.13 4.66 -2.09
CA GLU A 30 -4.86 5.22 -1.62
C GLU A 30 -4.77 5.02 -0.11
N PHE A 31 -3.63 4.53 0.35
CA PHE A 31 -3.31 4.32 1.75
C PHE A 31 -2.23 5.32 2.14
N ARG A 32 -2.49 6.14 3.14
CA ARG A 32 -1.54 7.15 3.62
C ARG A 32 -1.22 6.96 5.09
N LEU A 33 0.07 6.89 5.42
CA LEU A 33 0.56 6.88 6.78
C LEU A 33 0.78 8.32 7.21
N THR A 34 0.02 8.75 8.20
CA THR A 34 0.18 10.06 8.82
C THR A 34 1.39 10.10 9.75
N GLN A 35 1.92 11.29 10.01
CA GLN A 35 2.99 11.50 10.99
C GLN A 35 2.57 11.10 12.42
N SER A 36 1.27 11.04 12.69
CA SER A 36 0.70 10.56 13.94
C SER A 36 0.74 9.04 14.11
N GLY A 37 1.19 8.30 13.08
CA GLY A 37 1.20 6.83 13.10
C GLY A 37 -0.16 6.21 12.82
N THR A 38 -1.05 6.92 12.11
CA THR A 38 -2.35 6.38 11.69
C THR A 38 -2.37 6.19 10.19
N VAL A 39 -2.90 5.06 9.72
CA VAL A 39 -3.17 4.81 8.30
C VAL A 39 -4.53 5.38 7.94
N GLU A 40 -4.59 6.23 6.93
CA GLU A 40 -5.81 6.74 6.32
C GLU A 40 -6.03 6.03 4.98
N LEU A 41 -7.28 5.61 4.74
CA LEU A 41 -7.71 5.02 3.48
C LEU A 41 -8.58 6.03 2.72
N ALA A 42 -8.14 6.44 1.54
CA ALA A 42 -8.95 7.19 0.59
C ALA A 42 -9.43 6.26 -0.52
N ILE A 43 -10.73 6.29 -0.79
CA ILE A 43 -11.36 5.47 -1.84
C ILE A 43 -11.53 6.34 -3.07
N VAL A 44 -10.87 5.99 -4.16
CA VAL A 44 -11.01 6.67 -5.46
C VAL A 44 -12.16 6.04 -6.23
N GLU A 45 -12.12 4.71 -6.43
CA GLU A 45 -13.12 3.95 -7.17
C GLU A 45 -13.83 2.95 -6.24
N PRO A 46 -15.01 3.28 -5.69
CA PRO A 46 -15.66 2.48 -4.65
C PRO A 46 -16.09 1.08 -5.11
N THR A 47 -16.33 0.90 -6.41
CA THR A 47 -16.72 -0.38 -7.01
C THR A 47 -15.57 -1.40 -6.96
N GLU A 48 -14.33 -0.94 -7.14
CA GLU A 48 -13.13 -1.78 -7.17
C GLU A 48 -12.38 -1.77 -5.83
N ALA A 49 -12.71 -0.84 -4.93
CA ALA A 49 -12.05 -0.67 -3.65
C ALA A 49 -12.56 -1.61 -2.54
N THR A 50 -13.41 -2.59 -2.84
CA THR A 50 -13.83 -3.62 -1.88
C THR A 50 -12.62 -4.32 -1.26
N VAL A 51 -11.60 -4.62 -2.06
CA VAL A 51 -10.37 -5.25 -1.58
C VAL A 51 -9.58 -4.31 -0.66
N ALA A 52 -9.54 -3.01 -0.94
CA ALA A 52 -8.87 -2.02 -0.11
C ALA A 52 -9.55 -1.89 1.26
N ARG A 53 -10.88 -1.80 1.28
CA ARG A 53 -11.68 -1.77 2.51
C ARG A 53 -11.49 -3.04 3.33
N ASN A 54 -11.49 -4.20 2.67
CA ASN A 54 -11.27 -5.47 3.32
C ASN A 54 -9.91 -5.51 4.03
N TYR A 55 -8.83 -5.05 3.38
CA TYR A 55 -7.52 -4.98 4.03
C TYR A 55 -7.47 -3.95 5.16
N PHE A 56 -8.13 -2.81 5.02
CA PHE A 56 -8.15 -1.80 6.07
C PHE A 56 -8.93 -2.25 7.32
N ASP A 57 -10.02 -2.99 7.14
CA ASP A 57 -10.86 -3.50 8.24
C ASP A 57 -10.30 -4.78 8.87
N HIS A 58 -9.90 -5.75 8.04
CA HIS A 58 -9.44 -7.08 8.50
C HIS A 58 -7.92 -7.20 8.65
N GLY A 59 -7.16 -6.24 8.15
CA GLY A 59 -5.70 -6.29 8.15
C GLY A 59 -5.10 -6.98 6.93
N VAL A 60 -3.78 -6.98 6.89
CA VAL A 60 -2.96 -7.48 5.78
C VAL A 60 -2.11 -8.64 6.28
N ASP A 61 -2.16 -9.77 5.59
CA ASP A 61 -1.28 -10.90 5.87
C ASP A 61 0.15 -10.64 5.39
N VAL A 62 1.10 -10.62 6.30
CA VAL A 62 2.51 -10.37 5.99
C VAL A 62 3.22 -11.72 5.96
N ASP A 63 3.66 -12.14 4.76
CA ASP A 63 4.17 -13.51 4.51
C ASP A 63 5.37 -13.86 5.40
N ASP A 64 6.17 -12.85 5.76
CA ASP A 64 7.36 -12.97 6.62
C ASP A 64 7.03 -13.48 8.04
N ASP A 65 5.87 -13.09 8.58
CA ASP A 65 5.47 -13.41 9.97
C ASP A 65 4.26 -14.36 10.04
N ARG A 66 3.64 -14.71 8.90
CA ARG A 66 2.34 -15.41 8.82
C ARG A 66 1.29 -14.82 9.76
N ARG A 67 1.33 -13.50 9.89
CA ARG A 67 0.51 -12.74 10.82
C ARG A 67 -0.30 -11.72 10.05
N THR A 68 -1.56 -11.59 10.45
CA THR A 68 -2.42 -10.50 10.02
C THR A 68 -2.07 -9.27 10.83
N VAL A 69 -1.63 -8.21 10.14
CA VAL A 69 -1.31 -6.93 10.75
C VAL A 69 -2.46 -5.97 10.48
N LEU A 70 -2.98 -5.34 11.53
CA LEU A 70 -3.98 -4.28 11.43
C LEU A 70 -3.32 -2.90 11.28
N PRO A 71 -3.95 -1.97 10.52
CA PRO A 71 -3.43 -0.61 10.36
C PRO A 71 -3.34 0.19 11.67
N ASN A 72 -4.13 -0.17 12.68
CA ASN A 72 -4.12 0.47 13.99
C ASN A 72 -3.15 -0.17 15.00
N GLU A 73 -2.68 -1.39 14.73
CA GLU A 73 -1.72 -2.08 15.61
C GLU A 73 -0.29 -1.76 15.18
N GLU A 74 0.05 -2.05 13.92
CA GLU A 74 1.39 -1.84 13.39
C GLU A 74 1.30 -1.17 12.01
N PRO A 75 1.05 0.15 11.96
CA PRO A 75 0.76 0.89 10.73
C PRO A 75 1.89 0.81 9.69
N GLU A 76 3.14 0.81 10.15
CA GLU A 76 4.33 0.69 9.30
C GLU A 76 4.45 -0.71 8.68
N MET A 77 4.20 -1.76 9.46
CA MET A 77 4.17 -3.14 8.96
C MET A 77 2.98 -3.37 8.04
N PHE A 78 1.82 -2.76 8.33
CA PHE A 78 0.66 -2.80 7.46
C PHE A 78 1.00 -2.27 6.06
N MET A 79 1.61 -1.09 5.98
CA MET A 79 2.01 -0.49 4.71
C MET A 79 3.03 -1.36 3.94
N ARG A 80 3.98 -1.97 4.65
CA ARG A 80 4.93 -2.93 4.03
C ARG A 80 4.23 -4.20 3.54
N GLY A 81 3.27 -4.70 4.30
CA GLY A 81 2.47 -5.87 3.93
C GLY A 81 1.63 -5.64 2.68
N LEU A 82 1.14 -4.43 2.45
CA LEU A 82 0.40 -4.08 1.22
C LEU A 82 1.27 -4.23 -0.04
N LEU A 83 2.55 -3.87 0.04
CA LEU A 83 3.50 -4.00 -1.07
C LEU A 83 3.97 -5.43 -1.31
N THR A 84 3.64 -6.35 -0.40
CA THR A 84 4.02 -7.75 -0.58
C THR A 84 3.28 -8.31 -1.79
N PRO A 85 3.99 -8.81 -2.82
CA PRO A 85 3.36 -9.29 -4.04
C PRO A 85 2.50 -10.50 -3.73
N ARG A 86 1.18 -10.33 -3.83
CA ARG A 86 0.22 -11.43 -3.71
C ARG A 86 -0.16 -11.95 -5.08
N ARG A 87 -0.49 -13.25 -5.15
CA ARG A 87 -0.90 -13.95 -6.39
C ARG A 87 -2.21 -13.43 -7.02
N SER A 88 -2.80 -12.35 -6.52
CA SER A 88 -4.01 -11.76 -7.11
C SER A 88 -3.66 -10.97 -8.36
N SER A 89 -3.83 -11.57 -9.53
CA SER A 89 -3.39 -11.02 -10.83
C SER A 89 -4.10 -9.73 -11.30
N TYR A 90 -5.14 -9.26 -10.60
CA TYR A 90 -5.93 -8.10 -11.03
C TYR A 90 -5.66 -6.83 -10.24
N TYR A 91 -4.98 -6.91 -9.09
CA TYR A 91 -4.72 -5.77 -8.22
C TYR A 91 -3.22 -5.64 -7.97
N SER A 92 -2.70 -4.42 -8.04
CA SER A 92 -1.30 -4.13 -7.77
C SER A 92 -1.19 -2.98 -6.80
N PHE A 93 -0.43 -3.17 -5.74
CA PHE A 93 -0.06 -2.09 -4.83
C PHE A 93 1.26 -1.49 -5.29
N ALA A 94 1.35 -0.17 -5.29
CA ALA A 94 2.58 0.56 -5.64
C ALA A 94 2.93 1.52 -4.51
N ASP A 95 4.21 1.53 -4.14
CA ASP A 95 4.76 2.56 -3.26
C ASP A 95 4.91 3.86 -4.05
N GLU A 96 4.20 4.91 -3.66
CA GLU A 96 4.41 6.26 -4.19
C GLU A 96 4.93 7.21 -3.08
N SER A 97 5.45 6.65 -1.98
CA SER A 97 6.03 7.41 -0.86
C SER A 97 7.22 8.30 -1.25
N GLY A 98 7.90 7.97 -2.35
CA GLY A 98 9.03 8.71 -2.89
C GLY A 98 8.74 9.47 -4.18
N ALA A 99 7.48 9.55 -4.63
CA ALA A 99 7.13 10.30 -5.84
C ALA A 99 7.11 11.83 -5.63
N ASP A 100 7.37 12.31 -4.42
CA ASP A 100 7.76 13.69 -4.15
C ASP A 100 9.23 13.89 -4.59
N ASN A 101 9.38 14.35 -5.85
CA ASN A 101 10.57 14.85 -6.54
C ASN A 101 11.42 13.85 -7.39
N PRO A 102 11.89 14.27 -8.59
CA PRO A 102 12.69 15.50 -8.74
C PRO A 102 12.30 16.43 -9.90
N GLU A 103 12.19 17.73 -9.62
CA GLU A 103 12.97 18.75 -10.34
C GLU A 103 13.59 19.75 -9.34
#